data_AF-A0A7X7GPA7-F1
#
_entry.id   AF-A0A7X7GPA7-F1
#
_cell.length_a   1.000
_cell.length_b   1.000
_cell.length_c   1.000
_cell.angle_alpha   90.00
_cell.angle_beta   90.00
_cell.angle_gamma   90.00
#
_symmetry.space_group_name_H-M   'P 1'
#
loop_
_entity.id
_entity.type
_entity.pdbx_description
1 polymer ?
#
loop_
_entity_poly.entity_id
_entity_poly.type
_entity_poly.pdbx_seq_one_letter_code
_entity_poly.pdbx_strand_id
1 'polypeptide(L)'
;MTRTWWLNLDAERELAEPSARATPARLLEQIAARARHFAPSLCRDDPYVLPDCRQRCAGAPGPLLIWCPTPGALRAACAAGYRPPKAPTLAVLQRVNDRRFAWELARSAPLRALVERLESSFPASAEFEASRRFCATGTENADGALAGPVRLKRRYGFAGKGQRRVEEWPLRTPDQDTERWLRGAVSGGGFLLEPDVDLQLEVSTHGLVTEGQLIVGAPCRQLCDAFGAPLSVERVDPEALPHPVYETTQDTARVVGLALREVGYFGPFGVDSRIFLWRGRPGVHLVGDLNGRFTMGWSTGMARRREAALAVLLDRTDPGPR
;
A
#
# COMPACT_ATOMS: atom_id res chain seq x y z
N MET A 1 12.18 -26.16 3.44
CA MET A 1 11.34 -25.99 4.65
C MET A 1 10.01 -25.40 4.21
N THR A 2 8.90 -25.96 4.66
CA THR A 2 7.56 -25.40 4.40
C THR A 2 7.34 -24.18 5.30
N ARG A 3 6.98 -23.03 4.72
CA ARG A 3 6.67 -21.80 5.46
C ARG A 3 5.16 -21.58 5.49
N THR A 4 4.63 -20.98 6.56
CA THR A 4 3.20 -20.70 6.67
C THR A 4 2.94 -19.22 6.58
N TRP A 5 1.91 -18.83 5.82
CA TRP A 5 1.45 -17.45 5.73
C TRP A 5 0.30 -17.16 6.68
N TRP A 6 0.39 -16.09 7.46
CA TRP A 6 -0.68 -15.58 8.30
C TRP A 6 -1.29 -14.33 7.66
N LEU A 7 -2.47 -14.46 7.08
CA LEU A 7 -3.08 -13.39 6.29
C LEU A 7 -3.98 -12.53 7.17
N ASN A 8 -3.40 -11.42 7.67
CA ASN A 8 -4.11 -10.37 8.40
C ASN A 8 -4.61 -9.20 7.56
N LEU A 9 -5.42 -9.51 6.56
CA LEU A 9 -5.99 -8.59 5.57
C LEU A 9 -6.96 -7.54 6.14
N ASP A 10 -7.12 -7.49 7.46
CA ASP A 10 -7.83 -6.48 8.22
C ASP A 10 -6.89 -5.49 8.94
N ALA A 11 -5.57 -5.59 8.72
CA ALA A 11 -4.54 -4.81 9.42
C ALA A 11 -4.79 -3.29 9.39
N GLU A 12 -5.29 -2.74 8.29
CA GLU A 12 -5.54 -1.31 8.14
C GLU A 12 -6.55 -0.78 9.16
N ARG A 13 -7.45 -1.62 9.67
CA ARG A 13 -8.33 -1.25 10.79
C ARG A 13 -7.54 -1.07 12.08
N GLU A 14 -6.63 -2.00 12.38
CA GLU A 14 -5.77 -1.91 13.55
C GLU A 14 -4.78 -0.75 13.44
N LEU A 15 -4.26 -0.46 12.24
CA LEU A 15 -3.38 0.69 12.01
C LEU A 15 -4.14 2.02 12.19
N ALA A 16 -5.39 2.09 11.74
CA ALA A 16 -6.22 3.29 11.89
C ALA A 16 -6.67 3.49 13.35
N GLU A 17 -7.05 2.41 14.03
CA GLU A 17 -7.61 2.44 15.38
C GLU A 17 -7.04 1.28 16.21
N PRO A 18 -5.83 1.43 16.80
CA PRO A 18 -5.18 0.35 17.55
C PRO A 18 -5.97 -0.17 18.75
N SER A 19 -6.81 0.68 19.33
CA SER A 19 -7.69 0.35 20.45
C SER A 19 -9.07 -0.13 20.02
N ALA A 20 -9.33 -0.25 18.70
CA ALA A 20 -10.61 -0.75 18.22
C ALA A 20 -10.86 -2.18 18.70
N ARG A 21 -12.14 -2.48 18.89
CA ARG A 21 -12.59 -3.86 19.12
C ARG A 21 -12.16 -4.73 17.94
N ALA A 22 -11.99 -6.03 18.21
CA ALA A 22 -11.69 -7.02 17.19
C ALA A 22 -12.61 -6.89 15.96
N THR A 23 -12.05 -7.11 14.78
CA THR A 23 -12.79 -7.05 13.52
C THR A 23 -14.01 -7.98 13.58
N PRO A 24 -15.23 -7.50 13.27
CA PRO A 24 -16.42 -8.34 13.33
C PRO A 24 -16.33 -9.58 12.43
N ALA A 25 -16.82 -10.73 12.91
CA ALA A 25 -16.73 -12.01 12.20
C ALA A 25 -17.27 -11.95 10.76
N ARG A 26 -18.43 -11.33 10.55
CA ARG A 26 -19.02 -11.13 9.21
C ARG A 26 -18.08 -10.39 8.25
N LEU A 27 -17.32 -9.42 8.75
CA LEU A 27 -16.36 -8.72 7.91
C LEU A 27 -15.12 -9.59 7.63
N LEU A 28 -14.67 -10.38 8.61
CA LEU A 28 -13.58 -11.35 8.40
C LEU A 28 -13.96 -12.38 7.33
N GLU A 29 -15.18 -12.88 7.34
CA GLU A 29 -15.71 -13.80 6.31
C GLU A 29 -15.71 -13.14 4.92
N GLN A 30 -16.17 -11.90 4.81
CA GLN A 30 -16.14 -11.14 3.55
C GLN A 30 -14.73 -10.93 3.02
N ILE A 31 -13.78 -10.59 3.91
CA ILE A 31 -12.37 -10.41 3.55
C ILE A 31 -11.78 -11.77 3.12
N ALA A 32 -12.04 -12.83 3.88
CA ALA A 32 -11.54 -14.17 3.57
C ALA A 32 -12.08 -14.71 2.25
N ALA A 33 -13.36 -14.46 1.93
CA ALA A 33 -13.96 -14.85 0.65
C ALA A 33 -13.18 -14.24 -0.53
N ARG A 34 -12.83 -12.96 -0.46
CA ARG A 34 -11.98 -12.30 -1.47
C ARG A 34 -10.55 -12.82 -1.45
N ALA A 35 -10.01 -13.04 -0.25
CA ALA A 35 -8.64 -13.52 -0.07
C ALA A 35 -8.38 -14.87 -0.72
N ARG A 36 -9.36 -15.78 -0.74
CA ARG A 36 -9.22 -17.11 -1.38
C ARG A 36 -8.81 -17.01 -2.86
N HIS A 37 -9.20 -15.94 -3.53
CA HIS A 37 -8.86 -15.71 -4.93
C HIS A 37 -7.40 -15.24 -5.13
N PHE A 38 -6.87 -14.40 -4.23
CA PHE A 38 -5.54 -13.77 -4.39
C PHE A 38 -4.44 -14.35 -3.50
N ALA A 39 -4.80 -15.03 -2.41
CA ALA A 39 -3.85 -15.68 -1.52
C ALA A 39 -2.92 -16.65 -2.29
N PRO A 40 -3.39 -17.43 -3.29
CA PRO A 40 -2.49 -18.25 -4.10
C PRO A 40 -1.44 -17.45 -4.88
N SER A 41 -1.73 -16.23 -5.33
CA SER A 41 -0.75 -15.39 -6.02
C SER A 41 0.40 -14.96 -5.09
N LEU A 42 0.07 -14.62 -3.84
CA LEU A 42 1.06 -14.24 -2.82
C LEU A 42 1.77 -15.47 -2.23
N CYS A 43 1.02 -16.46 -1.78
CA CYS A 43 1.53 -17.60 -1.01
C CYS A 43 2.14 -18.67 -1.93
N ARG A 44 1.74 -18.72 -3.20
CA ARG A 44 2.03 -19.81 -4.13
C ARG A 44 1.59 -21.14 -3.51
N ASP A 45 2.48 -22.12 -3.47
CA ASP A 45 2.23 -23.45 -2.92
C ASP A 45 2.42 -23.52 -1.40
N ASP A 46 2.82 -22.42 -0.75
CA ASP A 46 2.97 -22.37 0.70
C ASP A 46 1.58 -22.39 1.40
N PRO A 47 1.41 -23.12 2.51
CA PRO A 47 0.18 -23.08 3.29
C PRO A 47 -0.10 -21.68 3.86
N TYR A 48 -1.39 -21.34 3.98
CA TYR A 48 -1.81 -20.04 4.50
C TYR A 48 -3.04 -20.12 5.41
N VAL A 49 -3.10 -19.22 6.38
CA VAL A 49 -4.18 -19.06 7.36
C VAL A 49 -4.97 -17.79 7.03
N LEU A 50 -6.25 -17.97 6.71
CA LEU A 50 -7.18 -16.88 6.41
C LEU A 50 -7.77 -16.23 7.67
N PRO A 51 -8.24 -14.97 7.57
CA PRO A 51 -8.82 -14.23 8.70
C PRO A 51 -9.91 -14.95 9.50
N ASP A 52 -10.82 -15.62 8.81
CA ASP A 52 -11.99 -16.34 9.35
C ASP A 52 -11.67 -17.71 9.98
N CYS A 53 -10.45 -18.21 9.77
CA CYS A 53 -10.02 -19.51 10.27
C CYS A 53 -8.92 -19.42 11.36
N ARG A 54 -8.41 -18.23 11.67
CA ARG A 54 -7.29 -18.03 12.62
C ARG A 54 -7.50 -18.70 13.98
N GLN A 55 -8.71 -18.61 14.53
CA GLN A 55 -9.05 -19.16 15.86
C GLN A 55 -9.08 -20.70 15.89
N ARG A 56 -9.21 -21.33 14.72
CA ARG A 56 -9.27 -22.79 14.56
C ARG A 56 -7.94 -23.39 14.10
N CYS A 57 -6.94 -22.54 13.87
CA CYS A 57 -5.62 -22.98 13.42
C CYS A 57 -4.77 -23.40 14.62
N ALA A 58 -4.12 -24.56 14.50
CA ALA A 58 -3.04 -24.97 15.40
C ALA A 58 -1.69 -24.73 14.71
N GLY A 59 -0.71 -24.30 15.48
CA GLY A 59 0.62 -23.96 15.02
C GLY A 59 1.29 -25.13 14.33
N ALA A 60 1.93 -24.85 13.20
CA ALA A 60 2.77 -25.82 12.49
C ALA A 60 4.26 -25.50 12.72
N PRO A 61 5.13 -26.52 12.78
CA PRO A 61 6.57 -26.30 12.77
C PRO A 61 7.00 -25.56 11.49
N GLY A 62 7.90 -24.60 11.63
CA GLY A 62 8.52 -23.89 10.51
C GLY A 62 8.36 -22.37 10.56
N PRO A 63 8.93 -21.66 9.58
CA PRO A 63 8.90 -20.21 9.54
C PRO A 63 7.49 -19.64 9.30
N LEU A 64 7.13 -18.58 10.03
CA LEU A 64 5.87 -17.86 9.86
C LEU A 64 6.10 -16.53 9.12
N LEU A 65 5.33 -16.30 8.06
CA LEU A 65 5.25 -15.02 7.36
C LEU A 65 3.91 -14.36 7.69
N ILE A 66 3.95 -13.17 8.29
CA ILE A 66 2.72 -12.40 8.58
C ILE A 66 2.52 -11.34 7.51
N TRP A 67 1.32 -11.26 6.94
CA TRP A 67 1.00 -10.32 5.86
C TRP A 67 1.33 -8.86 6.22
N CYS A 68 0.88 -8.42 7.39
CA CYS A 68 1.29 -7.17 8.04
C CYS A 68 1.51 -7.47 9.54
N PRO A 69 2.72 -7.35 10.10
CA PRO A 69 3.01 -7.86 11.44
C PRO A 69 2.53 -6.90 12.56
N THR A 70 1.23 -6.63 12.60
CA THR A 70 0.60 -5.81 13.63
C THR A 70 0.60 -6.53 14.99
N PRO A 71 0.57 -5.81 16.13
CA PRO A 71 0.51 -6.42 17.45
C PRO A 71 -0.62 -7.45 17.61
N GLY A 72 -1.81 -7.17 17.05
CA GLY A 72 -2.95 -8.08 17.04
C GLY A 72 -2.67 -9.37 16.26
N ALA A 73 -2.04 -9.27 15.08
CA ALA A 73 -1.67 -10.44 14.30
C ALA A 73 -0.60 -11.29 14.99
N LEU A 74 0.42 -10.65 15.59
CA LEU A 74 1.47 -11.33 16.35
C LEU A 74 0.90 -12.08 17.56
N ARG A 75 0.01 -11.44 18.34
CA ARG A 75 -0.67 -12.08 19.47
C ARG A 75 -1.53 -13.26 19.03
N ALA A 76 -2.30 -13.10 17.95
CA ALA A 76 -3.18 -14.16 17.45
C ALA A 76 -2.37 -15.36 16.91
N ALA A 77 -1.26 -15.11 16.20
CA ALA A 77 -0.38 -16.17 15.74
C ALA A 77 0.31 -16.91 16.91
N CYS A 78 0.76 -16.16 17.93
CA CYS A 78 1.33 -16.74 19.15
C CYS A 78 0.32 -17.60 19.92
N ALA A 79 -0.94 -17.14 20.05
CA ALA A 79 -2.01 -17.88 20.69
C ALA A 79 -2.36 -19.17 19.93
N ALA A 80 -2.19 -19.17 18.60
CA ALA A 80 -2.31 -20.37 17.77
C ALA A 80 -1.08 -21.31 17.88
N GLY A 81 -0.02 -20.96 18.61
CA GLY A 81 1.17 -21.79 18.81
C GLY A 81 2.29 -21.58 17.81
N TYR A 82 2.22 -20.56 16.95
CA TYR A 82 3.34 -20.16 16.10
C TYR A 82 4.38 -19.34 16.87
N ARG A 83 5.62 -19.36 16.40
CA ARG A 83 6.65 -18.40 16.81
C ARG A 83 6.59 -17.18 15.89
N PRO A 84 6.13 -16.01 16.37
CA PRO A 84 6.03 -14.82 15.52
C PRO A 84 7.42 -14.31 15.12
N PRO A 85 7.58 -13.76 13.90
CA PRO A 85 8.83 -13.17 13.44
C PRO A 85 9.13 -11.84 14.16
N LYS A 86 10.39 -11.37 14.07
CA LYS A 86 10.74 -9.99 14.41
C LYS A 86 9.89 -9.04 13.56
N ALA A 87 9.34 -7.99 14.17
CA ALA A 87 8.42 -7.06 13.53
C ALA A 87 8.78 -5.60 13.82
N PRO A 88 8.50 -4.66 12.89
CA PRO A 88 8.51 -3.24 13.21
C PRO A 88 7.50 -2.92 14.32
N THR A 89 7.74 -1.84 15.06
CA THR A 89 6.79 -1.38 16.08
C THR A 89 5.50 -0.89 15.43
N LEU A 90 4.40 -0.88 16.19
CA LEU A 90 3.12 -0.35 15.70
C LEU A 90 3.26 1.08 15.17
N ALA A 91 4.00 1.94 15.87
CA ALA A 91 4.22 3.33 15.45
C ALA A 91 4.91 3.42 14.08
N VAL A 92 5.90 2.56 13.81
CA VAL A 92 6.55 2.49 12.51
C VAL A 92 5.57 1.99 11.45
N LEU A 93 4.81 0.92 11.73
CA LEU A 93 3.80 0.40 10.80
C LEU A 93 2.73 1.45 10.47
N GLN A 94 2.25 2.19 11.48
CA GLN A 94 1.29 3.27 11.30
C GLN A 94 1.87 4.41 10.47
N ARG A 95 3.15 4.77 10.69
CA ARG A 95 3.82 5.84 9.93
C ARG A 95 3.92 5.49 8.45
N VAL A 96 4.43 4.31 8.11
CA VAL A 96 4.72 3.95 6.71
C VAL A 96 3.48 3.60 5.89
N ASN A 97 2.36 3.28 6.55
CA ASN A 97 1.07 3.02 5.90
C ASN A 97 0.13 4.24 5.97
N ASP A 98 0.58 5.37 6.53
CA ASP A 98 -0.15 6.63 6.50
C ASP A 98 0.07 7.32 5.14
N ARG A 99 -1.01 7.66 4.43
CA ARG A 99 -0.93 8.43 3.17
C ARG A 99 -0.20 9.75 3.32
N ARG A 100 -0.15 10.33 4.53
CA ARG A 100 0.68 11.51 4.82
C ARG A 100 2.16 11.25 4.56
N PHE A 101 2.68 10.09 4.98
CA PHE A 101 4.09 9.74 4.78
C PHE A 101 4.42 9.60 3.29
N ALA A 102 3.54 8.95 2.53
CA ALA A 102 3.67 8.83 1.08
C ALA A 102 3.64 10.21 0.38
N TRP A 103 2.74 11.10 0.81
CA TRP A 103 2.65 12.46 0.30
C TRP A 103 3.89 13.31 0.62
N GLU A 104 4.41 13.24 1.86
CA GLU A 104 5.67 13.91 2.25
C GLU A 104 6.84 13.38 1.42
N LEU A 105 6.92 12.06 1.26
CA LEU A 105 7.98 11.41 0.48
C LEU A 105 7.95 11.82 -0.99
N ALA A 106 6.76 11.87 -1.63
CA ALA A 106 6.60 12.32 -3.02
C ALA A 106 7.18 13.72 -3.30
N ARG A 107 7.31 14.55 -2.26
CA ARG A 107 7.87 15.91 -2.34
C ARG A 107 9.38 15.99 -2.06
N SER A 108 10.00 14.86 -1.72
CA SER A 108 11.45 14.78 -1.49
C SER A 108 12.24 15.03 -2.78
N ALA A 109 13.46 15.56 -2.65
CA ALA A 109 14.32 15.87 -3.79
C ALA A 109 14.58 14.64 -4.70
N PRO A 110 14.85 13.43 -4.18
CA PRO A 110 15.05 12.26 -5.04
C PRO A 110 13.83 11.94 -5.89
N LEU A 111 12.62 11.95 -5.33
CA LEU A 111 11.40 11.64 -6.11
C LEU A 111 11.02 12.77 -7.07
N ARG A 112 11.25 14.03 -6.70
CA ARG A 112 11.09 15.15 -7.63
C ARG A 112 12.00 15.03 -8.85
N ALA A 113 13.26 14.66 -8.66
CA ALA A 113 14.18 14.42 -9.77
C ALA A 113 13.67 13.30 -10.69
N LEU A 114 13.06 12.24 -10.13
CA LEU A 114 12.44 11.18 -10.95
C LEU A 114 11.25 11.69 -11.77
N VAL A 115 10.42 12.57 -11.20
CA VAL A 115 9.30 13.21 -11.93
C VAL A 115 9.82 14.11 -13.06
N GLU A 116 10.87 14.89 -12.80
CA GLU A 116 11.51 15.76 -13.80
C GLU A 116 12.06 14.97 -15.00
N ARG A 117 12.60 13.74 -14.78
CA ARG A 117 13.00 12.85 -15.89
C ARG A 117 11.85 12.46 -16.83
N LEU A 118 10.61 12.51 -16.36
CA LEU A 118 9.43 12.13 -17.13
C LEU A 118 8.72 13.32 -17.78
N GLU A 119 9.15 14.56 -17.50
CA GLU A 119 8.41 15.78 -17.85
C GLU A 119 8.16 15.94 -19.36
N SER A 120 9.11 15.53 -20.20
CA SER A 120 8.97 15.60 -21.66
C SER A 120 7.82 14.74 -22.20
N SER A 121 7.55 13.60 -21.55
CA SER A 121 6.49 12.65 -21.95
C SER A 121 5.22 12.80 -21.12
N PHE A 122 5.34 13.33 -19.90
CA PHE A 122 4.26 13.45 -18.92
C PHE A 122 4.27 14.84 -18.27
N PRO A 123 3.98 15.90 -19.05
CA PRO A 123 4.09 17.30 -18.60
C PRO A 123 3.11 17.67 -17.48
N ALA A 124 2.06 16.89 -17.24
CA ALA A 124 1.13 17.15 -16.14
C ALA A 124 1.65 16.67 -14.77
N SER A 125 2.74 15.90 -14.71
CA SER A 125 3.19 15.21 -13.49
C SER A 125 3.60 16.17 -12.37
N ALA A 126 4.46 17.15 -12.68
CA ALA A 126 4.96 18.10 -11.68
C ALA A 126 3.83 19.00 -11.15
N GLU A 127 2.95 19.49 -12.04
CA GLU A 127 1.77 20.28 -11.67
C GLU A 127 0.80 19.47 -10.80
N PHE A 128 0.55 18.21 -11.16
CA PHE A 128 -0.30 17.31 -10.38
C PHE A 128 0.25 17.13 -8.96
N GLU A 129 1.53 16.80 -8.81
CA GLU A 129 2.15 16.65 -7.48
C GLU A 129 2.14 17.94 -6.67
N ALA A 130 2.41 19.08 -7.33
CA ALA A 130 2.37 20.39 -6.70
C ALA A 130 0.96 20.80 -6.27
N SER A 131 -0.09 20.26 -6.88
CA SER A 131 -1.48 20.54 -6.52
C SER A 131 -1.94 19.77 -5.28
N ARG A 132 -1.44 18.55 -5.03
CA ARG A 132 -1.88 17.69 -3.92
C ARG A 132 -1.67 18.31 -2.54
N ARG A 133 -2.59 18.07 -1.61
CA ARG A 133 -2.54 18.62 -0.24
C ARG A 133 -2.88 17.54 0.78
N PHE A 134 -2.18 17.56 1.91
CA PHE A 134 -2.63 16.87 3.11
C PHE A 134 -3.40 17.86 3.99
N CYS A 135 -4.67 17.55 4.24
CA CYS A 135 -5.63 18.37 4.96
C CYS A 135 -5.81 17.83 6.37
N ALA A 136 -5.32 18.55 7.38
CA ALA A 136 -5.35 18.11 8.76
C ALA A 136 -6.61 18.60 9.50
N THR A 137 -7.18 19.72 9.06
CA THR A 137 -8.22 20.44 9.82
C THR A 137 -9.56 20.54 9.10
N GLY A 138 -9.57 20.36 7.77
CA GLY A 138 -10.77 20.46 6.94
C GLY A 138 -11.16 21.89 6.57
N THR A 139 -10.38 22.90 6.98
CA THR A 139 -10.58 24.31 6.59
C THR A 139 -9.83 24.66 5.30
N GLU A 140 -9.12 23.71 4.68
CA GLU A 140 -8.30 23.92 3.48
C GLU A 140 -9.12 24.15 2.18
N ASN A 141 -10.41 24.48 2.30
CA ASN A 141 -11.32 24.83 1.20
C ASN A 141 -10.99 26.18 0.51
N ALA A 142 -10.04 26.97 1.01
CA ALA A 142 -9.94 28.40 0.66
C ALA A 142 -8.91 28.78 -0.42
N ASP A 143 -7.93 27.93 -0.73
CA ASP A 143 -6.74 28.42 -1.46
C ASP A 143 -6.87 28.48 -2.99
N GLY A 144 -8.00 28.04 -3.59
CA GLY A 144 -8.31 28.19 -5.02
C GLY A 144 -7.38 27.49 -6.01
N ALA A 145 -6.22 26.97 -5.58
CA ALA A 145 -5.21 26.34 -6.43
C ALA A 145 -5.67 25.02 -7.06
N LEU A 146 -6.71 24.40 -6.49
CA LEU A 146 -7.40 23.23 -7.00
C LEU A 146 -8.85 23.61 -7.26
N ALA A 147 -9.21 23.70 -8.54
CA ALA A 147 -10.59 23.88 -8.97
C ALA A 147 -11.03 22.69 -9.84
N GLY A 148 -12.25 22.21 -9.59
CA GLY A 148 -12.87 21.09 -10.32
C GLY A 148 -12.87 19.77 -9.55
N PRO A 149 -12.99 18.63 -10.24
CA PRO A 149 -13.11 17.32 -9.61
C PRO A 149 -11.88 16.94 -8.78
N VAL A 150 -12.12 16.46 -7.56
CA VAL A 150 -11.06 15.99 -6.65
C VAL A 150 -11.37 14.62 -6.06
N ARG A 151 -10.32 13.95 -5.61
CA ARG A 151 -10.38 12.73 -4.84
C ARG A 151 -9.85 12.97 -3.43
N LEU A 152 -10.67 12.65 -2.45
CA LEU A 152 -10.33 12.68 -1.03
C LEU A 152 -9.97 11.27 -0.59
N LYS A 153 -8.87 11.10 0.15
CA LYS A 153 -8.42 9.80 0.66
C LYS A 153 -8.07 9.90 2.14
N ARG A 154 -8.65 9.03 2.97
CA ARG A 154 -8.28 8.93 4.40
C ARG A 154 -6.82 8.55 4.57
N ARG A 155 -6.21 8.87 5.72
CA ARG A 155 -4.84 8.43 6.07
C ARG A 155 -4.60 6.95 5.91
N TYR A 156 -5.57 6.15 6.35
CA TYR A 156 -5.59 4.69 6.24
C TYR A 156 -6.79 4.25 5.42
N GLY A 157 -6.60 3.29 4.52
CA GLY A 157 -7.67 2.69 3.73
C GLY A 157 -7.16 1.52 2.90
N PHE A 158 -8.06 0.60 2.57
CA PHE A 158 -7.75 -0.63 1.84
C PHE A 158 -8.84 -0.96 0.83
N ALA A 159 -8.48 -1.65 -0.26
CA ALA A 159 -9.41 -2.14 -1.28
C ALA A 159 -10.40 -1.07 -1.79
N GLY A 160 -9.89 0.13 -2.11
CA GLY A 160 -10.69 1.27 -2.56
C GLY A 160 -11.56 1.95 -1.50
N LYS A 161 -11.64 1.40 -0.27
CA LYS A 161 -12.38 2.02 0.83
C LYS A 161 -11.63 3.20 1.43
N GLY A 162 -12.38 4.15 1.97
CA GLY A 162 -11.83 5.35 2.58
C GLY A 162 -11.42 6.42 1.57
N GLN A 163 -11.96 6.36 0.36
CA GLN A 163 -11.80 7.38 -0.67
C GLN A 163 -13.17 7.96 -1.04
N ARG A 164 -13.21 9.20 -1.51
CA ARG A 164 -14.43 9.87 -1.98
C ARG A 164 -14.09 10.77 -3.16
N ARG A 165 -14.87 10.67 -4.24
CA ARG A 165 -14.82 11.62 -5.35
C ARG A 165 -15.75 12.79 -5.05
N VAL A 166 -15.32 14.00 -5.38
CA VAL A 166 -16.10 15.23 -5.25
C VAL A 166 -16.11 15.94 -6.60
N GLU A 167 -17.31 16.21 -7.10
CA GLU A 167 -17.64 16.95 -8.33
C GLU A 167 -16.84 18.23 -8.53
N GLU A 168 -16.92 19.05 -7.50
CA GLU A 168 -16.50 20.44 -7.56
C GLU A 168 -15.76 20.78 -6.27
N TRP A 169 -14.52 21.23 -6.44
CA TRP A 169 -13.71 21.81 -5.39
C TRP A 169 -13.35 23.26 -5.76
N PRO A 170 -13.26 24.19 -4.78
CA PRO A 170 -13.63 24.02 -3.38
C PRO A 170 -15.14 23.87 -3.19
N LEU A 171 -15.52 23.11 -2.15
CA LEU A 171 -16.92 22.91 -1.80
C LEU A 171 -17.50 24.22 -1.26
N ARG A 172 -18.48 24.81 -1.96
CA ARG A 172 -19.27 25.94 -1.44
C ARG A 172 -20.16 25.51 -0.28
N THR A 173 -20.88 24.41 -0.46
CA THR A 173 -21.74 23.78 0.55
C THR A 173 -21.65 22.26 0.39
N PRO A 174 -20.97 21.53 1.30
CA PRO A 174 -20.94 20.07 1.24
C PRO A 174 -22.32 19.48 1.53
N ASP A 175 -22.69 18.39 0.85
CA ASP A 175 -23.83 17.56 1.26
C ASP A 175 -23.55 16.87 2.62
N GLN A 176 -24.60 16.38 3.28
CA GLN A 176 -24.51 15.78 4.62
C GLN A 176 -23.55 14.59 4.69
N ASP A 177 -23.48 13.78 3.63
CA ASP A 177 -22.60 12.62 3.61
C ASP A 177 -21.15 13.05 3.44
N THR A 178 -20.90 14.05 2.59
CA THR A 178 -19.56 14.62 2.37
C THR A 178 -19.07 15.30 3.65
N GLU A 179 -19.93 16.06 4.32
CA GLU A 179 -19.63 16.66 5.61
C GLU A 179 -19.29 15.59 6.67
N ARG A 180 -20.10 14.53 6.78
CA ARG A 180 -19.84 13.41 7.70
C ARG A 180 -18.51 12.73 7.39
N TRP A 181 -18.20 12.53 6.11
CA TRP A 181 -16.93 11.93 5.70
C TRP A 181 -15.74 12.82 6.07
N LEU A 182 -15.81 14.12 5.79
CA LEU A 182 -14.77 15.10 6.11
C LEU A 182 -14.52 15.17 7.62
N ARG A 183 -15.59 15.27 8.42
CA ARG A 183 -15.51 15.27 9.88
C ARG A 183 -14.85 14.00 10.42
N GLY A 184 -15.22 12.84 9.89
CA GLY A 184 -14.61 11.57 10.26
C GLY A 184 -13.14 11.48 9.85
N ALA A 185 -12.76 12.02 8.69
CA ALA A 185 -11.39 12.03 8.23
C ALA A 185 -10.50 12.95 9.08
N VAL A 186 -10.96 14.17 9.39
CA VAL A 186 -10.27 15.12 10.27
C VAL A 186 -10.12 14.55 11.68
N SER A 187 -11.17 13.93 12.23
CA SER A 187 -11.11 13.26 13.54
C SER A 187 -10.11 12.09 13.54
N GLY A 188 -9.91 11.45 12.39
CA GLY A 188 -8.88 10.42 12.17
C GLY A 188 -7.47 10.98 11.91
N GLY A 189 -7.27 12.30 12.03
CA GLY A 189 -5.98 12.98 11.86
C GLY A 189 -5.72 13.55 10.46
N GLY A 190 -6.73 13.59 9.59
CA GLY A 190 -6.69 14.26 8.30
C GLY A 190 -6.97 13.37 7.08
N PHE A 191 -6.83 13.96 5.90
CA PHE A 191 -6.99 13.30 4.61
C PHE A 191 -6.05 13.89 3.55
N LEU A 192 -5.76 13.09 2.53
CA LEU A 192 -5.13 13.56 1.30
C LEU A 192 -6.22 14.06 0.35
N LEU A 193 -5.98 15.23 -0.23
CA LEU A 193 -6.73 15.79 -1.34
C LEU A 193 -5.84 15.82 -2.58
N GLU A 194 -6.35 15.25 -3.67
CA GLU A 194 -5.67 15.24 -4.96
C GLU A 194 -6.66 15.50 -6.10
N PRO A 195 -6.23 16.03 -7.27
CA PRO A 195 -7.07 16.09 -8.44
C PRO A 195 -7.66 14.71 -8.78
N ASP A 196 -8.93 14.69 -9.19
CA ASP A 196 -9.48 13.51 -9.84
C ASP A 196 -8.95 13.47 -11.28
N VAL A 197 -8.48 12.30 -11.71
CA VAL A 197 -7.80 12.10 -12.98
C VAL A 197 -8.40 10.92 -13.72
N ASP A 198 -8.30 10.94 -15.05
CA ASP A 198 -8.67 9.79 -15.87
C ASP A 198 -7.52 8.78 -15.87
N LEU A 199 -7.67 7.76 -15.04
CA LEU A 199 -6.68 6.73 -14.80
C LEU A 199 -6.54 5.80 -16.02
N GLN A 200 -5.37 5.83 -16.66
CA GLN A 200 -5.07 4.99 -17.82
C GLN A 200 -4.48 3.63 -17.39
N LEU A 201 -3.59 3.64 -16.39
CA LEU A 201 -2.93 2.43 -15.90
C LEU A 201 -2.42 2.60 -14.47
N GLU A 202 -2.58 1.56 -13.65
CA GLU A 202 -1.87 1.41 -12.37
C GLU A 202 -0.75 0.38 -12.51
N VAL A 203 0.43 0.75 -12.03
CA VAL A 203 1.63 -0.08 -12.03
C VAL A 203 2.14 -0.18 -10.60
N SER A 204 2.14 -1.39 -10.03
CA SER A 204 2.67 -1.64 -8.70
C SER A 204 4.09 -2.16 -8.78
N THR A 205 5.02 -1.57 -8.02
CA THR A 205 6.36 -2.12 -7.82
C THR A 205 6.52 -2.57 -6.38
N HIS A 206 7.09 -3.75 -6.20
CA HIS A 206 7.20 -4.41 -4.90
C HIS A 206 8.66 -4.54 -4.46
N GLY A 207 8.89 -4.61 -3.16
CA GLY A 207 10.22 -4.82 -2.63
C GLY A 207 10.25 -5.42 -1.24
N LEU A 208 11.45 -5.71 -0.78
CA LEU A 208 11.80 -6.05 0.59
C LEU A 208 12.91 -5.10 1.04
N VAL A 209 12.74 -4.49 2.20
CA VAL A 209 13.80 -3.70 2.83
C VAL A 209 14.14 -4.27 4.21
N THR A 210 15.42 -4.31 4.50
CA THR A 210 16.00 -4.59 5.82
C THR A 210 17.10 -3.57 6.11
N GLU A 211 17.75 -3.62 7.27
CA GLU A 211 18.86 -2.68 7.55
C GLU A 211 20.00 -2.85 6.52
N GLY A 212 20.34 -4.09 6.16
CA GLY A 212 21.47 -4.40 5.29
C GLY A 212 21.13 -4.54 3.81
N GLN A 213 19.86 -4.75 3.44
CA GLN A 213 19.49 -5.10 2.08
C GLN A 213 18.19 -4.46 1.61
N LEU A 214 18.17 -4.11 0.33
CA LEU A 214 16.99 -3.66 -0.39
C LEU A 214 16.89 -4.47 -1.69
N ILE A 215 15.79 -5.19 -1.85
CA ILE A 215 15.50 -6.01 -3.02
C ILE A 215 14.23 -5.49 -3.66
N VAL A 216 14.31 -5.10 -4.94
CA VAL A 216 13.17 -4.58 -5.71
C VAL A 216 12.79 -5.57 -6.81
N GLY A 217 11.49 -5.79 -6.97
CA GLY A 217 10.89 -6.63 -7.99
C GLY A 217 10.76 -5.96 -9.36
N ALA A 218 10.14 -6.67 -10.29
CA ALA A 218 9.65 -6.08 -11.52
C ALA A 218 8.33 -5.31 -11.26
N PRO A 219 8.05 -4.24 -12.02
CA PRO A 219 6.73 -3.63 -12.08
C PRO A 219 5.65 -4.64 -12.50
N CYS A 220 4.48 -4.51 -11.90
CA CYS A 220 3.32 -5.35 -12.09
C CYS A 220 2.08 -4.51 -12.42
N ARG A 221 1.13 -5.09 -13.14
CA ARG A 221 -0.21 -4.51 -13.30
C ARG A 221 -1.25 -5.45 -12.73
N GLN A 222 -2.29 -4.87 -12.16
CA GLN A 222 -3.47 -5.61 -11.74
C GLN A 222 -4.43 -5.72 -12.92
N LEU A 223 -4.84 -6.94 -13.24
CA LEU A 223 -5.94 -7.18 -14.16
C LEU A 223 -7.24 -7.18 -13.37
N CYS A 224 -8.24 -6.48 -13.87
CA CYS A 224 -9.58 -6.42 -13.29
C CYS A 224 -10.63 -6.91 -14.30
N ASP A 225 -11.78 -7.33 -13.80
CA ASP A 225 -12.95 -7.57 -14.64
C ASP A 225 -13.57 -6.25 -15.13
N ALA A 226 -14.64 -6.36 -15.92
CA ALA A 226 -15.37 -5.20 -16.47
C ALA A 226 -16.00 -4.30 -15.39
N PHE A 227 -16.11 -4.78 -14.15
CA PHE A 227 -16.65 -4.04 -13.01
C PHE A 227 -15.54 -3.50 -12.08
N GLY A 228 -14.27 -3.65 -12.47
CA GLY A 228 -13.13 -3.21 -11.70
C GLY A 228 -12.77 -4.12 -10.52
N ALA A 229 -13.38 -5.32 -10.41
CA ALA A 229 -12.97 -6.29 -9.42
C ALA A 229 -11.64 -6.92 -9.85
N PRO A 230 -10.65 -7.03 -8.95
CA PRO A 230 -9.37 -7.63 -9.29
C PRO A 230 -9.55 -9.09 -9.75
N LEU A 231 -8.71 -9.54 -10.68
CA LEU A 231 -8.68 -10.90 -11.21
C LEU A 231 -7.32 -11.55 -11.00
N SER A 232 -6.25 -10.86 -11.39
CA SER A 232 -4.88 -11.37 -11.23
C SER A 232 -3.89 -10.21 -11.21
N VAL A 233 -2.64 -10.55 -10.90
CA VAL A 233 -1.51 -9.63 -11.04
C VAL A 233 -0.50 -10.29 -11.96
N GLU A 234 -0.02 -9.54 -12.94
CA GLU A 234 1.02 -9.98 -13.85
C GLU A 234 2.17 -8.97 -13.90
N ARG A 235 3.35 -9.45 -14.28
CA ARG A 235 4.49 -8.55 -14.51
C ARG A 235 4.23 -7.77 -15.79
N VAL A 236 4.55 -6.48 -15.75
CA VAL A 236 4.51 -5.66 -16.95
C VAL A 236 5.70 -6.03 -17.81
N ASP A 237 5.45 -6.25 -19.10
CA ASP A 237 6.50 -6.35 -20.10
C ASP A 237 7.25 -5.01 -20.18
N PRO A 238 8.59 -4.98 -20.04
CA PRO A 238 9.37 -3.76 -20.23
C PRO A 238 9.07 -3.00 -21.52
N GLU A 239 8.68 -3.70 -22.59
CA GLU A 239 8.34 -3.10 -23.88
C GLU A 239 6.91 -2.56 -23.93
N ALA A 240 6.03 -2.95 -22.99
CA ALA A 240 4.64 -2.51 -22.94
C ALA A 240 4.43 -1.17 -22.21
N LEU A 241 5.47 -0.63 -21.57
CA LEU A 241 5.47 0.72 -21.01
C LEU A 241 6.51 1.58 -21.74
N PRO A 242 6.30 2.91 -21.83
CA PRO A 242 7.37 3.80 -22.23
C PRO A 242 8.60 3.55 -21.34
N HIS A 243 9.77 3.33 -21.96
CA HIS A 243 10.99 2.91 -21.26
C HIS A 243 11.31 3.76 -20.02
N PRO A 244 11.19 5.11 -20.06
CA PRO A 244 11.43 5.93 -18.87
C PRO A 244 10.49 5.60 -17.70
N VAL A 245 9.26 5.17 -17.96
CA VAL A 245 8.27 4.84 -16.92
C VAL A 245 8.64 3.54 -16.23
N TYR A 246 8.97 2.50 -16.98
CA TYR A 246 9.33 1.20 -16.39
C TYR A 246 10.49 1.36 -15.41
N GLU A 247 11.60 1.95 -15.85
CA GLU A 247 12.77 2.17 -14.99
C GLU A 247 12.47 3.14 -13.84
N THR A 248 11.70 4.20 -14.10
CA THR A 248 11.37 5.19 -13.06
C THR A 248 10.49 4.62 -11.96
N THR A 249 9.58 3.70 -12.25
CA THR A 249 8.80 3.02 -11.19
C THR A 249 9.68 2.10 -10.32
N GLN A 250 10.70 1.46 -10.90
CA GLN A 250 11.69 0.69 -10.14
C GLN A 250 12.58 1.59 -9.28
N ASP A 251 13.07 2.70 -9.83
CA ASP A 251 13.85 3.70 -9.09
C ASP A 251 13.02 4.31 -7.96
N THR A 252 11.73 4.58 -8.20
CA THR A 252 10.79 5.03 -7.18
C THR A 252 10.73 4.03 -6.03
N ALA A 253 10.56 2.74 -6.32
CA ALA A 253 10.57 1.71 -5.29
C ALA A 253 11.90 1.61 -4.54
N ARG A 254 13.04 1.90 -5.19
CA ARG A 254 14.34 1.97 -4.50
C ARG A 254 14.39 3.15 -3.53
N VAL A 255 14.03 4.34 -3.98
CA VAL A 255 13.97 5.56 -3.14
C VAL A 255 13.02 5.36 -1.96
N VAL A 256 11.83 4.79 -2.22
CA VAL A 256 10.85 4.45 -1.17
C VAL A 256 11.43 3.45 -0.18
N GLY A 257 12.07 2.38 -0.66
CA GLY A 257 12.72 1.39 0.21
C GLY A 257 13.75 2.02 1.15
N LEU A 258 14.59 2.94 0.64
CA LEU A 258 15.55 3.67 1.46
C LEU A 258 14.87 4.54 2.51
N ALA A 259 13.84 5.31 2.13
CA ALA A 259 13.09 6.15 3.06
C ALA A 259 12.34 5.33 4.15
N LEU A 260 11.83 4.14 3.79
CA LEU A 260 11.25 3.21 4.76
C LEU A 260 12.29 2.77 5.79
N ARG A 261 13.50 2.41 5.35
CA ARG A 261 14.59 2.01 6.25
C ARG A 261 14.99 3.13 7.20
N GLU A 262 15.08 4.36 6.72
CA GLU A 262 15.45 5.54 7.52
C GLU A 262 14.48 5.77 8.69
N VAL A 263 13.20 5.43 8.52
CA VAL A 263 12.20 5.53 9.60
C VAL A 263 12.09 4.26 10.46
N GLY A 264 13.04 3.34 10.31
CA GLY A 264 13.12 2.11 11.08
C GLY A 264 12.21 0.98 10.59
N TYR A 265 11.61 1.11 9.41
CA TYR A 265 10.83 0.03 8.81
C TYR A 265 11.75 -1.02 8.19
N PHE A 266 11.41 -2.29 8.43
CA PHE A 266 11.94 -3.43 7.70
C PHE A 266 10.79 -4.39 7.41
N GLY A 267 10.85 -5.03 6.24
CA GLY A 267 9.81 -5.91 5.76
C GLY A 267 9.49 -5.70 4.28
N PRO A 268 8.46 -6.40 3.78
CA PRO A 268 7.97 -6.23 2.42
C PRO A 268 7.29 -4.87 2.25
N PHE A 269 7.28 -4.34 1.04
CA PHE A 269 6.49 -3.17 0.71
C PHE A 269 6.02 -3.21 -0.75
N GLY A 270 5.05 -2.35 -1.06
CA GLY A 270 4.62 -2.07 -2.42
C GLY A 270 4.33 -0.58 -2.60
N VAL A 271 4.69 -0.04 -3.75
CA VAL A 271 4.36 1.31 -4.20
C VAL A 271 3.58 1.23 -5.50
N ASP A 272 2.45 1.92 -5.56
CA ASP A 272 1.60 2.00 -6.73
C ASP A 272 1.87 3.32 -7.46
N SER A 273 2.25 3.25 -8.72
CA SER A 273 2.38 4.38 -9.62
C SER A 273 1.19 4.42 -10.57
N ARG A 274 0.75 5.62 -10.97
CA ARG A 274 -0.41 5.82 -11.84
C ARG A 274 -0.04 6.61 -13.07
N ILE A 275 -0.44 6.13 -14.23
CA ILE A 275 -0.42 6.89 -15.48
C ILE A 275 -1.85 7.37 -15.72
N PHE A 276 -2.00 8.67 -16.01
CA PHE A 276 -3.32 9.29 -16.11
C PHE A 276 -3.36 10.41 -17.14
N LEU A 277 -4.57 10.81 -17.52
CA LEU A 277 -4.85 12.07 -18.17
C LEU A 277 -5.45 13.05 -17.16
N TRP A 278 -4.91 14.26 -17.11
CA TRP A 278 -5.44 15.35 -16.30
C TRP A 278 -5.55 16.62 -17.13
N ARG A 279 -6.78 17.12 -17.28
CA ARG A 279 -7.09 18.25 -18.19
C ARG A 279 -6.58 17.99 -19.62
N GLY A 280 -6.76 16.75 -20.09
CA GLY A 280 -6.31 16.30 -21.42
C GLY A 280 -4.80 16.11 -21.58
N ARG A 281 -3.99 16.33 -20.53
CA ARG A 281 -2.53 16.16 -20.58
C ARG A 281 -2.09 14.89 -19.87
N PRO A 282 -1.11 14.14 -20.41
CA PRO A 282 -0.59 12.95 -19.76
C PRO A 282 0.26 13.30 -18.54
N GLY A 283 0.08 12.51 -17.48
CA GLY A 283 0.80 12.63 -16.22
C GLY A 283 1.13 11.27 -15.62
N VAL A 284 2.16 11.25 -14.78
CA VAL A 284 2.52 10.11 -13.93
C VAL A 284 2.59 10.56 -12.48
N HIS A 285 1.98 9.77 -11.61
CA HIS A 285 2.05 9.90 -10.15
C HIS A 285 2.85 8.71 -9.63
N LEU A 286 4.07 8.95 -9.17
CA LEU A 286 5.02 7.87 -8.85
C LEU A 286 4.68 7.16 -7.53
N VAL A 287 4.19 7.89 -6.52
CA VAL A 287 3.84 7.34 -5.20
C VAL A 287 2.35 7.55 -4.92
N GLY A 288 1.52 6.85 -5.69
CA GLY A 288 0.07 6.87 -5.64
C GLY A 288 -0.51 6.29 -4.35
N ASP A 289 -0.05 5.11 -3.97
CA ASP A 289 -0.31 4.49 -2.66
C ASP A 289 0.96 3.73 -2.24
N LEU A 290 1.27 3.76 -0.94
CA LEU A 290 2.41 3.07 -0.35
C LEU A 290 1.91 2.11 0.71
N ASN A 291 2.39 0.87 0.65
CA ASN A 291 1.98 -0.21 1.52
C ASN A 291 3.21 -0.82 2.19
N GLY A 292 3.41 -0.55 3.49
CA GLY A 292 4.42 -1.19 4.32
C GLY A 292 3.92 -2.53 4.85
N ARG A 293 3.77 -3.50 3.94
CA ARG A 293 3.32 -4.89 4.16
C ARG A 293 3.46 -5.72 2.89
N PHE A 294 3.20 -7.02 2.96
CA PHE A 294 3.04 -7.82 1.75
C PHE A 294 1.85 -7.29 0.94
N THR A 295 1.99 -7.20 -0.38
CA THR A 295 0.89 -6.90 -1.30
C THR A 295 0.53 -8.16 -2.09
N MET A 296 -0.67 -8.22 -2.67
CA MET A 296 -1.10 -9.43 -3.41
C MET A 296 -0.22 -9.72 -4.63
N GLY A 297 0.34 -8.68 -5.26
CA GLY A 297 1.29 -8.80 -6.37
C GLY A 297 2.73 -9.12 -5.97
N TRP A 298 3.07 -9.13 -4.67
CA TRP A 298 4.46 -9.17 -4.22
C TRP A 298 5.24 -10.38 -4.77
N SER A 299 4.68 -11.59 -4.63
CA SER A 299 5.33 -12.80 -5.15
C SER A 299 5.44 -12.84 -6.67
N THR A 300 4.50 -12.20 -7.39
CA THR A 300 4.55 -12.06 -8.85
C THR A 300 5.69 -11.13 -9.27
N GLY A 301 5.76 -9.93 -8.67
CA GLY A 301 6.80 -8.94 -9.01
C GLY A 301 8.19 -9.37 -8.57
N MET A 302 8.31 -10.03 -7.42
CA MET A 302 9.60 -10.55 -6.94
C MET A 302 10.09 -11.74 -7.76
N ALA A 303 9.19 -12.54 -8.37
CA ALA A 303 9.51 -13.64 -9.28
C ALA A 303 10.65 -14.55 -8.76
N ARG A 304 11.80 -14.59 -9.46
CA ARG A 304 12.98 -15.37 -9.09
C ARG A 304 13.70 -14.85 -7.83
N ARG A 305 13.50 -13.58 -7.47
CA ARG A 305 14.07 -12.94 -6.27
C ARG A 305 13.27 -13.24 -5.00
N ARG A 306 12.07 -13.84 -5.12
CA ARG A 306 11.18 -14.15 -4.01
C ARG A 306 11.89 -14.94 -2.92
N GLU A 307 12.56 -16.03 -3.28
CA GLU A 307 13.19 -16.92 -2.30
C GLU A 307 14.34 -16.27 -1.56
N ALA A 308 15.21 -15.54 -2.27
CA ALA A 308 16.27 -14.77 -1.65
C ALA A 308 15.71 -13.71 -0.69
N ALA A 309 14.66 -12.99 -1.09
CA ALA A 309 14.02 -11.99 -0.24
C ALA A 309 13.37 -12.60 1.00
N LEU A 310 12.66 -13.72 0.86
CA LEU A 310 12.06 -14.40 2.01
C LEU A 310 13.15 -14.98 2.95
N ALA A 311 14.25 -15.50 2.41
CA ALA A 311 15.37 -15.95 3.23
C ALA A 311 15.95 -14.80 4.08
N VAL A 312 16.16 -13.63 3.48
CA VAL A 312 16.66 -12.42 4.17
C VAL A 312 15.70 -11.94 5.26
N LEU A 313 14.39 -12.02 5.01
CA LEU A 313 13.38 -11.68 6.01
C LEU A 313 13.36 -12.68 7.16
N LEU A 314 13.51 -13.98 6.87
CA LEU A 314 13.44 -15.06 7.85
C LEU A 314 14.75 -15.25 8.63
N ASP A 315 15.91 -14.90 8.07
CA ASP A 315 17.20 -14.93 8.78
C ASP A 315 17.20 -13.97 9.98
N ARG A 316 16.37 -12.90 9.92
CA ARG A 316 16.08 -12.00 11.04
C ARG A 316 15.14 -12.59 12.10
N THR A 317 14.64 -13.80 11.89
CA THR A 317 13.67 -14.48 12.76
C THR A 317 14.29 -15.60 13.58
N ASP A 318 15.60 -15.83 13.49
CA ASP A 318 16.29 -16.74 14.40
C ASP A 318 16.49 -16.02 15.75
N PRO A 319 15.73 -16.37 16.81
CA PRO A 319 16.17 -15.98 18.13
C PRO A 319 17.43 -16.81 18.38
N GLY A 320 18.56 -16.16 18.70
CA GLY A 320 19.75 -16.89 19.15
C GLY A 320 19.39 -17.96 20.19
N PRO A 321 20.27 -18.98 20.37
CA PRO A 321 19.97 -20.12 21.22
C PRO A 321 19.52 -19.66 22.63
N ARG A 322 18.50 -20.35 23.14
CA ARG A 322 17.89 -20.12 24.46
C ARG A 322 18.92 -20.09 25.58
#